data_AF-A0A183E4Q5-F1
#
_entry.id   AF-A0A183E4Q5-F1
#
_cell.length_a   1.000
_cell.length_b   1.000
_cell.length_c   1.000
_cell.angle_alpha   90.00
_cell.angle_beta   90.00
_cell.angle_gamma   90.00
#
_symmetry.space_group_name_H-M   'P 1'
#
loop_
_entity.id
_entity.type
_entity.pdbx_description
1 polymer ?
#
loop_
_entity_poly.entity_id
_entity_poly.type
_entity_poly.pdbx_seq_one_letter_code
_entity_poly.pdbx_strand_id
1 'polypeptide(L)'
;LDFSKYKSSASEFFHDPRRWFQLTSNNAFLELLLQIPLAVMETTSDSRRVIDVQLKTHCHSVINTASDMIIMELAEYISKAENATAAADFDLAKSEALKPETMQNFAGQAYKKLTRLWPEIKKCFDLYIGVKETEEILLQPIKKKIIDTFTRASVFANKYYDEEQKQIASLPTQEHIWLFLEKSVLHSVNISVSIDIAIANWERYKRELSWLGYTVLERLLGHGFAQNCSL
;
A
#
# COMPACT_ATOMS: atom_id res chain seq x y z
N LEU A 1 26.39 -31.42 21.80
CA LEU A 1 26.66 -31.67 20.36
C LEU A 1 28.09 -32.16 20.25
N ASP A 2 28.29 -33.41 19.84
CA ASP A 2 29.62 -34.02 19.71
C ASP A 2 30.13 -33.79 18.28
N PHE A 3 31.09 -32.87 18.14
CA PHE A 3 31.64 -32.44 16.84
C PHE A 3 32.84 -33.29 16.38
N SER A 4 33.24 -34.30 17.16
CA SER A 4 34.41 -35.12 16.84
C SER A 4 34.22 -35.90 15.53
N LYS A 5 33.01 -36.42 15.30
CA LYS A 5 32.63 -37.12 14.06
C LYS A 5 32.56 -36.18 12.84
N TYR A 6 32.12 -34.93 13.05
CA TYR A 6 32.08 -33.88 12.02
C TYR A 6 33.49 -33.56 11.50
N LYS A 7 34.46 -33.40 12.40
CA LYS A 7 35.83 -33.03 12.03
C LYS A 7 36.45 -34.10 11.15
N SER A 8 36.25 -35.37 11.48
CA SER A 8 36.78 -36.49 10.71
C SER A 8 36.17 -36.55 9.30
N SER A 9 34.84 -36.52 9.17
CA SER A 9 34.17 -36.58 7.85
C SER A 9 34.44 -35.35 6.98
N ALA A 10 34.50 -34.14 7.58
CA ALA A 10 34.86 -32.92 6.86
C ALA A 10 36.34 -32.93 6.44
N SER A 11 37.24 -33.42 7.30
CA SER A 11 38.66 -33.55 6.93
C SER A 11 38.87 -34.54 5.78
N GLU A 12 38.11 -35.64 5.74
CA GLU A 12 38.16 -36.61 4.66
C GLU A 12 37.58 -36.05 3.35
N PHE A 13 36.51 -35.24 3.44
CA PHE A 13 35.96 -34.50 2.31
C PHE A 13 36.99 -33.56 1.67
N PHE A 14 37.72 -32.76 2.45
CA PHE A 14 38.72 -31.83 1.92
C PHE A 14 40.02 -32.52 1.45
N HIS A 15 40.28 -33.75 1.91
CA HIS A 15 41.51 -34.47 1.59
C HIS A 15 41.48 -35.15 0.22
N ASP A 16 40.30 -35.54 -0.30
CA ASP A 16 40.17 -36.17 -1.62
C ASP A 16 39.06 -35.55 -2.50
N PRO A 17 39.39 -34.51 -3.29
CA PRO A 17 38.43 -33.84 -4.17
C PRO A 17 37.89 -34.71 -5.31
N ARG A 18 38.51 -35.87 -5.59
CA ARG A 18 38.03 -36.79 -6.62
C ARG A 18 36.80 -37.57 -6.15
N ARG A 19 36.55 -37.65 -4.84
CA ARG A 19 35.40 -38.36 -4.24
C ARG A 19 34.17 -37.46 -4.04
N TRP A 20 34.27 -36.15 -4.31
CA TRP A 20 33.16 -35.20 -4.13
C TRP A 20 31.93 -35.55 -4.96
N PHE A 21 32.15 -35.99 -6.21
CA PHE A 21 31.07 -36.22 -7.17
C PHE A 21 31.16 -37.60 -7.84
N GLN A 22 31.82 -38.56 -7.19
CA GLN A 22 31.77 -39.94 -7.68
C GLN A 22 30.32 -40.43 -7.61
N LEU A 23 29.81 -40.94 -8.73
CA LEU A 23 28.46 -41.51 -8.86
C LEU A 23 28.37 -42.93 -8.27
N THR A 24 29.42 -43.39 -7.58
CA THR A 24 29.45 -44.65 -6.84
C THR A 24 28.92 -44.43 -5.42
N SER A 25 28.62 -45.51 -4.70
CA SER A 25 28.14 -45.49 -3.31
C SER A 25 29.12 -44.91 -2.29
N ASN A 26 30.29 -44.43 -2.73
CA ASN A 26 31.37 -43.88 -1.89
C ASN A 26 31.57 -42.38 -2.17
N ASN A 27 30.47 -41.63 -2.19
CA ASN A 27 30.46 -40.20 -2.46
C ASN A 27 30.63 -39.40 -1.15
N ALA A 28 31.77 -38.74 -1.01
CA ALA A 28 32.12 -38.00 0.20
C ALA A 28 31.19 -36.81 0.47
N PHE A 29 30.58 -36.23 -0.58
CA PHE A 29 29.61 -35.14 -0.44
C PHE A 29 28.27 -35.64 0.12
N LEU A 30 27.78 -36.78 -0.37
CA LEU A 30 26.56 -37.41 0.14
C LEU A 30 26.74 -37.92 1.56
N GLU A 31 27.89 -38.52 1.89
CA GLU A 31 28.18 -38.93 3.27
C GLU A 31 28.20 -37.73 4.23
N LEU A 32 28.79 -36.61 3.81
CA LEU A 32 28.77 -35.37 4.58
C LEU A 32 27.33 -34.87 4.76
N LEU A 33 26.54 -34.77 3.69
CA LEU A 33 25.15 -34.31 3.76
C LEU A 33 24.24 -35.20 4.62
N LEU A 34 24.47 -36.52 4.60
CA LEU A 34 23.67 -37.49 5.35
C LEU A 34 24.10 -37.62 6.82
N GLN A 35 25.38 -37.36 7.13
CA GLN A 35 25.89 -37.30 8.51
C GLN A 35 25.62 -35.96 9.18
N ILE A 36 25.41 -34.89 8.42
CA ILE A 36 24.87 -33.65 8.95
C ILE A 36 23.41 -33.94 9.32
N PRO A 37 23.02 -33.96 10.62
CA PRO A 37 21.63 -33.74 10.93
C PRO A 37 21.33 -32.32 10.41
N LEU A 38 20.64 -32.24 9.27
CA LEU A 38 19.96 -31.03 8.84
C LEU A 38 18.85 -30.78 9.86
N ALA A 39 19.23 -30.36 11.07
CA ALA A 39 18.38 -29.58 11.91
C ALA A 39 18.21 -28.27 11.13
N VAL A 40 17.22 -28.26 10.23
CA VAL A 40 16.62 -27.05 9.73
C VAL A 40 16.21 -26.31 10.99
N MET A 41 17.07 -25.39 11.44
CA MET A 41 16.69 -24.48 12.51
C MET A 41 15.59 -23.63 11.91
N GLU A 42 14.36 -23.98 12.25
CA GLU A 42 13.17 -23.26 11.85
C GLU A 42 13.29 -21.79 12.29
N THR A 43 13.61 -20.90 11.34
CA THR A 43 13.39 -19.46 11.47
C THR A 43 11.92 -19.10 11.22
N THR A 44 10.99 -20.03 11.54
CA THR A 44 9.57 -19.96 11.17
C THR A 44 8.82 -18.86 11.93
N SER A 45 9.24 -18.56 13.17
CA SER A 45 8.62 -17.53 14.02
C SER A 45 8.76 -16.11 13.44
N ASP A 46 9.92 -15.76 12.88
CA ASP A 46 10.16 -14.41 12.37
C ASP A 46 9.45 -14.18 11.01
N SER A 47 9.38 -15.22 10.18
CA SER A 47 8.71 -15.11 8.87
C SER A 47 7.23 -14.74 8.96
N ARG A 48 6.48 -15.32 9.91
CA ARG A 48 5.06 -14.96 10.14
C ARG A 48 4.91 -13.52 10.61
N ARG A 49 5.76 -13.10 11.55
CA ARG A 49 5.75 -11.73 12.08
C ARG A 49 6.05 -10.71 10.99
N VAL A 50 7.03 -10.99 10.12
CA VAL A 50 7.38 -10.13 8.98
C VAL A 50 6.21 -10.04 7.99
N ILE A 51 5.57 -11.16 7.66
CA ILE A 51 4.40 -11.19 6.76
C ILE A 51 3.25 -10.37 7.35
N ASP A 52 2.94 -10.52 8.64
CA ASP A 52 1.87 -9.76 9.30
C ASP A 52 2.14 -8.25 9.30
N VAL A 53 3.38 -7.85 9.53
CA VAL A 53 3.78 -6.43 9.47
C VAL A 53 3.63 -5.91 8.05
N GLN A 54 4.10 -6.65 7.05
CA GLN A 54 3.98 -6.26 5.65
C GLN A 54 2.51 -6.16 5.23
N LEU A 55 1.68 -7.14 5.59
CA LEU A 55 0.25 -7.15 5.30
C LEU A 55 -0.43 -5.90 5.87
N LYS A 56 -0.20 -5.58 7.15
CA LYS A 56 -0.75 -4.38 7.78
C LYS A 56 -0.29 -3.10 7.09
N THR A 57 0.99 -3.01 6.76
CA THR A 57 1.56 -1.86 6.05
C THR A 57 0.93 -1.69 4.66
N HIS A 58 0.75 -2.77 3.91
CA HIS A 58 0.12 -2.73 2.59
C HIS A 58 -1.36 -2.38 2.69
N CYS A 59 -2.11 -2.93 3.65
CA CYS A 59 -3.49 -2.52 3.89
C CYS A 59 -3.61 -1.02 4.19
N HIS A 60 -2.75 -0.49 5.07
CA HIS A 60 -2.71 0.96 5.34
C HIS A 60 -2.34 1.79 4.10
N SER A 61 -1.40 1.31 3.28
CA SER A 61 -1.02 1.98 2.04
C SER A 61 -2.18 2.00 1.03
N VAL A 62 -2.91 0.90 0.86
CA VAL A 62 -4.10 0.81 0.00
C VAL A 62 -5.19 1.74 0.51
N ILE A 63 -5.48 1.73 1.81
CA ILE A 63 -6.50 2.60 2.42
C ILE A 63 -6.16 4.07 2.16
N ASN A 64 -4.92 4.48 2.45
CA ASN A 64 -4.51 5.86 2.23
C ASN A 64 -4.56 6.25 0.76
N THR A 65 -3.99 5.43 -0.12
CA THR A 65 -3.96 5.69 -1.56
C THR A 65 -5.37 5.81 -2.14
N ALA A 66 -6.28 4.89 -1.79
CA ALA A 66 -7.65 4.88 -2.28
C ALA A 66 -8.44 6.11 -1.80
N SER A 67 -8.27 6.51 -0.53
CA SER A 67 -8.87 7.75 -0.04
C SER A 67 -8.28 8.97 -0.74
N ASP A 68 -6.95 9.06 -0.85
CA ASP A 68 -6.25 10.23 -1.34
C ASP A 68 -6.56 10.49 -2.83
N MET A 69 -6.78 9.43 -3.63
CA MET A 69 -7.28 9.55 -5.00
C MET A 69 -8.58 10.37 -5.12
N ILE A 70 -9.42 10.36 -4.08
CA ILE A 70 -10.70 11.09 -4.05
C ILE A 70 -10.54 12.46 -3.39
N ILE A 71 -9.89 12.53 -2.23
CA ILE A 71 -9.97 13.69 -1.33
C ILE A 71 -8.66 14.48 -1.18
N MET A 72 -7.52 14.06 -1.77
CA MET A 72 -6.20 14.69 -1.51
C MET A 72 -6.22 16.21 -1.66
N GLU A 73 -6.71 16.73 -2.78
CA GLU A 73 -6.75 18.17 -3.05
C GLU A 73 -7.63 18.94 -2.04
N LEU A 74 -8.78 18.38 -1.67
CA LEU A 74 -9.67 18.98 -0.68
C LEU A 74 -9.05 18.94 0.71
N ALA A 75 -8.42 17.82 1.09
CA ALA A 75 -7.75 17.67 2.37
C ALA A 75 -6.57 18.64 2.52
N GLU A 76 -5.75 18.79 1.47
CA GLU A 76 -4.65 19.77 1.45
C GLU A 76 -5.17 21.21 1.55
N TYR A 77 -6.25 21.53 0.84
CA TYR A 77 -6.88 22.84 0.90
C TYR A 77 -7.38 23.16 2.32
N ILE A 78 -8.12 22.24 2.95
CA ILE A 78 -8.64 22.41 4.31
C ILE A 78 -7.51 22.54 5.32
N SER A 79 -6.46 21.72 5.21
CA SER A 79 -5.28 21.83 6.08
C SER A 79 -4.57 23.18 5.91
N LYS A 80 -4.47 23.72 4.69
CA LYS A 80 -3.94 25.07 4.47
C LYS A 80 -4.84 26.14 5.09
N ALA A 81 -6.17 26.00 4.96
CA ALA A 81 -7.15 26.92 5.52
C ALA A 81 -7.12 26.92 7.06
N GLU A 82 -7.08 25.73 7.69
CA GLU A 82 -6.96 25.58 9.15
C GLU A 82 -5.64 26.17 9.67
N ASN A 83 -4.51 25.92 8.98
CA ASN A 83 -3.22 26.49 9.35
C ASN A 83 -3.21 28.03 9.21
N ALA A 84 -3.86 28.57 8.18
CA ALA A 84 -4.00 30.01 7.99
C ALA A 84 -4.82 30.63 9.12
N THR A 85 -5.88 29.96 9.59
CA THR A 85 -6.68 30.44 10.73
C THR A 85 -5.96 30.37 12.08
N ALA A 86 -4.94 29.52 12.20
CA ALA A 86 -4.12 29.41 13.39
C ALA A 86 -3.03 30.50 13.46
N ALA A 87 -2.73 31.16 12.35
CA ALA A 87 -1.80 32.29 12.31
C ALA A 87 -2.47 33.56 12.87
N ALA A 88 -1.73 34.35 13.65
CA ALA A 88 -2.25 35.51 14.39
C ALA A 88 -2.72 36.69 13.51
N ASP A 89 -2.46 36.67 12.20
CA ASP A 89 -2.82 37.71 11.22
C ASP A 89 -3.85 37.18 10.20
N PHE A 90 -4.89 36.50 10.71
CA PHE A 90 -5.94 35.91 9.86
C PHE A 90 -6.97 36.96 9.46
N ASP A 91 -6.93 37.38 8.20
CA ASP A 91 -7.96 38.19 7.57
C ASP A 91 -8.56 37.44 6.38
N LEU A 92 -9.79 36.94 6.56
CA LEU A 92 -10.53 36.19 5.55
C LEU A 92 -10.74 37.02 4.27
N ALA A 93 -10.79 38.34 4.40
CA ALA A 93 -10.96 39.27 3.28
C ALA A 93 -9.68 39.44 2.43
N LYS A 94 -8.50 39.21 3.00
CA LYS A 94 -7.21 39.35 2.28
C LYS A 94 -6.77 38.08 1.58
N SER A 95 -7.26 36.93 2.00
CA SER A 95 -6.88 35.64 1.44
C SER A 95 -7.82 35.26 0.30
N GLU A 96 -7.48 35.66 -0.92
CA GLU A 96 -8.19 35.25 -2.14
C GLU A 96 -8.30 33.72 -2.28
N ALA A 97 -7.36 32.99 -1.66
CA ALA A 97 -7.38 31.54 -1.58
C ALA A 97 -8.53 30.95 -0.74
N LEU A 98 -9.08 31.69 0.23
CA LEU A 98 -10.12 31.19 1.17
C LEU A 98 -11.55 31.64 0.81
N LYS A 99 -11.75 32.19 -0.39
CA LYS A 99 -13.07 32.56 -0.89
C LYS A 99 -14.03 31.35 -0.91
N PRO A 100 -15.35 31.56 -0.70
CA PRO A 100 -16.32 30.47 -0.74
C PRO A 100 -16.35 29.74 -2.10
N GLU A 101 -16.04 30.45 -3.19
CA GLU A 101 -15.95 29.89 -4.55
C GLU A 101 -14.80 28.87 -4.69
N THR A 102 -13.65 29.11 -4.07
CA THR A 102 -12.51 28.18 -4.12
C THR A 102 -12.82 26.92 -3.31
N MET A 103 -13.44 27.06 -2.13
CA MET A 103 -13.96 25.94 -1.33
C MET A 103 -14.96 25.11 -2.14
N GLN A 104 -15.94 25.74 -2.80
CA GLN A 104 -16.91 25.06 -3.65
C GLN A 104 -16.22 24.29 -4.79
N ASN A 105 -15.20 24.89 -5.41
CA ASN A 105 -14.47 24.25 -6.50
C ASN A 105 -13.74 22.98 -6.02
N PHE A 106 -12.99 23.04 -4.92
CA PHE A 106 -12.31 21.86 -4.37
C PHE A 106 -13.29 20.79 -3.88
N ALA A 107 -14.37 21.18 -3.20
CA ALA A 107 -15.39 20.25 -2.74
C ALA A 107 -16.15 19.60 -3.92
N GLY A 108 -16.48 20.39 -4.94
CA GLY A 108 -17.13 19.91 -6.16
C GLY A 108 -16.24 18.98 -6.97
N GLN A 109 -14.94 19.26 -7.07
CA GLN A 109 -13.97 18.36 -7.69
C GLN A 109 -13.82 17.05 -6.91
N ALA A 110 -13.70 17.12 -5.58
CA ALA A 110 -13.65 15.93 -4.74
C ALA A 110 -14.93 15.09 -4.84
N TYR A 111 -16.10 15.72 -4.91
CA TYR A 111 -17.38 15.02 -5.09
C TYR A 111 -17.52 14.39 -6.49
N LYS A 112 -17.05 15.06 -7.55
CA LYS A 112 -16.96 14.47 -8.90
C LYS A 112 -16.01 13.27 -8.93
N LYS A 113 -14.86 13.37 -8.26
CA LYS A 113 -13.92 12.24 -8.12
C LYS A 113 -14.54 11.10 -7.32
N LEU A 114 -15.25 11.41 -6.24
CA LEU A 114 -15.97 10.43 -5.43
C LEU A 114 -16.98 9.66 -6.28
N THR A 115 -17.84 10.36 -7.02
CA THR A 115 -18.88 9.73 -7.83
C THR A 115 -18.33 8.89 -8.97
N ARG A 116 -17.17 9.25 -9.53
CA ARG A 116 -16.51 8.50 -10.61
C ARG A 116 -15.67 7.32 -10.12
N LEU A 117 -14.80 7.54 -9.12
CA LEU A 117 -13.78 6.58 -8.69
C LEU A 117 -14.29 5.57 -7.67
N TRP A 118 -15.27 5.94 -6.84
CA TRP A 118 -15.77 5.04 -5.79
C TRP A 118 -16.34 3.72 -6.32
N PRO A 119 -17.15 3.70 -7.40
CA PRO A 119 -17.58 2.43 -8.01
C PRO A 119 -16.41 1.59 -8.53
N GLU A 120 -15.36 2.23 -9.08
CA GLU A 120 -14.16 1.53 -9.57
C GLU A 120 -13.37 0.91 -8.42
N ILE A 121 -13.19 1.64 -7.31
CA ILE A 121 -12.54 1.12 -6.11
C ILE A 121 -13.31 -0.09 -5.58
N LYS A 122 -14.64 -0.02 -5.45
CA LYS A 122 -15.45 -1.17 -5.00
C LYS A 122 -15.31 -2.36 -5.94
N LYS A 123 -15.28 -2.14 -7.27
CA LYS A 123 -15.08 -3.21 -8.25
C LYS A 123 -13.71 -3.86 -8.13
N CYS A 124 -12.66 -3.09 -7.87
CA CYS A 124 -11.33 -3.65 -7.61
C CYS A 124 -11.34 -4.52 -6.35
N PHE A 125 -11.99 -4.07 -5.28
CA PHE A 125 -12.11 -4.84 -4.04
C PHE A 125 -12.89 -6.14 -4.26
N ASP A 126 -14.02 -6.09 -4.97
CA ASP A 126 -14.81 -7.26 -5.36
C ASP A 126 -14.01 -8.25 -6.23
N LEU A 127 -13.19 -7.75 -7.18
CA LEU A 127 -12.40 -8.60 -8.08
C LEU A 127 -11.18 -9.24 -7.40
N TYR A 128 -10.47 -8.50 -6.54
CA TYR A 128 -9.18 -8.93 -5.99
C TYR A 128 -9.26 -9.52 -4.59
N ILE A 129 -10.28 -9.17 -3.80
CA ILE A 129 -10.51 -9.74 -2.46
C ILE A 129 -11.58 -10.83 -2.54
N GLY A 130 -12.73 -10.55 -3.16
CA GLY A 130 -13.81 -11.51 -3.39
C GLY A 130 -14.55 -11.99 -2.13
N VAL A 131 -14.20 -11.44 -0.96
CA VAL A 131 -14.80 -11.76 0.34
C VAL A 131 -15.39 -10.49 0.92
N LYS A 132 -16.74 -10.40 0.88
CA LYS A 132 -17.50 -9.19 1.27
C LYS A 132 -17.18 -8.66 2.66
N GLU A 133 -16.93 -9.55 3.64
CA GLU A 133 -16.58 -9.14 5.00
C GLU A 133 -15.21 -8.44 5.03
N THR A 134 -14.20 -9.01 4.36
CA THR A 134 -12.86 -8.42 4.27
C THR A 134 -12.86 -7.13 3.47
N GLU A 135 -13.66 -7.06 2.41
CA GLU A 135 -13.86 -5.83 1.64
C GLU A 135 -14.44 -4.71 2.51
N GLU A 136 -15.50 -4.98 3.27
CA GLU A 136 -16.11 -3.99 4.14
C GLU A 136 -15.14 -3.54 5.24
N ILE A 137 -14.38 -4.45 5.84
CA ILE A 137 -13.33 -4.13 6.83
C ILE A 137 -12.32 -3.11 6.26
N LEU A 138 -11.91 -3.28 4.99
CA LEU A 138 -10.94 -2.40 4.36
C LEU A 138 -11.57 -1.13 3.74
N LEU A 139 -12.84 -1.18 3.32
CA LEU A 139 -13.57 -0.03 2.78
C LEU A 139 -14.06 0.93 3.87
N GLN A 140 -14.40 0.44 5.06
CA GLN A 140 -14.82 1.29 6.18
C GLN A 140 -13.86 2.44 6.52
N PRO A 141 -12.54 2.21 6.71
CA PRO A 141 -11.62 3.30 6.99
C PRO A 141 -11.52 4.29 5.82
N ILE A 142 -11.72 3.84 4.58
CA ILE A 142 -11.76 4.70 3.39
C ILE A 142 -13.02 5.59 3.42
N LYS A 143 -14.21 4.99 3.64
CA LYS A 143 -15.49 5.71 3.79
C LYS A 143 -15.36 6.79 4.86
N LYS A 144 -14.83 6.40 6.04
CA LYS A 144 -14.65 7.29 7.18
C LYS A 144 -13.74 8.48 6.85
N LYS A 145 -12.56 8.24 6.26
CA LYS A 145 -11.60 9.32 5.92
C LYS A 145 -12.19 10.32 4.92
N ILE A 146 -12.96 9.85 3.95
CA ILE A 146 -13.67 10.71 2.99
C ILE A 146 -14.67 11.60 3.73
N ILE A 147 -15.53 11.00 4.54
CA ILE A 147 -16.56 11.72 5.31
C ILE A 147 -15.94 12.75 6.24
N ASP A 148 -14.93 12.34 7.02
CA ASP A 148 -14.25 13.22 7.97
C ASP A 148 -13.66 14.46 7.27
N THR A 149 -13.18 14.32 6.03
CA THR A 149 -12.65 15.45 5.25
C THR A 149 -13.74 16.43 4.83
N PHE A 150 -14.89 15.96 4.35
CA PHE A 150 -16.02 16.83 4.03
C PHE A 150 -16.66 17.45 5.29
N THR A 151 -16.67 16.72 6.40
CA THR A 151 -17.13 17.24 7.70
C THR A 151 -16.18 18.35 8.18
N ARG A 152 -14.86 18.19 8.07
CA ARG A 152 -13.90 19.29 8.35
C ARG A 152 -14.16 20.51 7.48
N ALA A 153 -14.42 20.32 6.18
CA ALA A 153 -14.78 21.43 5.28
C ALA A 153 -16.04 22.17 5.75
N SER A 154 -17.05 21.41 6.18
CA SER A 154 -18.34 21.93 6.65
C SER A 154 -18.20 22.68 7.97
N VAL A 155 -17.41 22.15 8.90
CA VAL A 155 -17.09 22.83 10.18
C VAL A 155 -16.34 24.13 9.93
N PHE A 156 -15.39 24.14 9.01
CA PHE A 156 -14.68 25.35 8.60
C PHE A 156 -15.65 26.40 8.03
N ALA A 157 -16.48 26.01 7.08
CA ALA A 157 -17.47 26.89 6.46
C ALA A 157 -18.45 27.47 7.50
N ASN A 158 -18.94 26.64 8.43
CA ASN A 158 -19.86 27.09 9.47
C ASN A 158 -19.25 28.10 10.44
N LYS A 159 -17.93 28.07 10.64
CA LYS A 159 -17.23 28.95 11.58
C LYS A 159 -16.84 30.29 10.97
N TYR A 160 -16.48 30.31 9.69
CA TYR A 160 -15.87 31.49 9.06
C TYR A 160 -16.70 32.13 7.95
N TYR A 161 -17.69 31.45 7.39
CA TYR A 161 -18.52 31.99 6.31
C TYR A 161 -19.85 32.52 6.82
N ASP A 162 -20.28 33.63 6.22
CA ASP A 162 -21.64 34.17 6.39
C ASP A 162 -22.68 33.32 5.65
N GLU A 163 -23.96 33.50 5.93
CA GLU A 163 -25.04 32.68 5.35
C GLU A 163 -25.06 32.72 3.81
N GLU A 164 -24.79 33.86 3.19
CA GLU A 164 -24.66 33.96 1.71
C GLU A 164 -23.45 33.18 1.19
N GLN A 165 -22.32 33.25 1.91
CA GLN A 165 -21.09 32.55 1.55
C GLN A 165 -21.21 31.03 1.72
N LYS A 166 -22.01 30.57 2.70
CA LYS A 166 -22.36 29.15 2.87
C LYS A 166 -23.19 28.63 1.69
N GLN A 167 -24.13 29.43 1.19
CA GLN A 167 -24.91 29.07 -0.01
C GLN A 167 -24.01 28.96 -1.24
N ILE A 168 -23.04 29.87 -1.40
CA ILE A 168 -22.04 29.82 -2.49
C ILE A 168 -21.16 28.57 -2.34
N ALA A 169 -20.68 28.26 -1.13
CA ALA A 169 -19.83 27.09 -0.89
C ALA A 169 -20.53 25.76 -1.23
N SER A 170 -21.86 25.69 -1.08
CA SER A 170 -22.73 24.55 -1.48
C SER A 170 -22.13 23.17 -1.16
N LEU A 171 -21.65 23.01 0.08
CA LEU A 171 -20.99 21.78 0.52
C LEU A 171 -22.01 20.64 0.68
N PRO A 172 -21.74 19.43 0.16
CA PRO A 172 -22.62 18.28 0.36
C PRO A 172 -22.62 17.88 1.84
N THR A 173 -23.81 17.66 2.40
CA THR A 173 -23.97 17.21 3.78
C THR A 173 -23.32 15.85 4.00
N GLN A 174 -22.79 15.61 5.21
CA GLN A 174 -22.23 14.31 5.62
C GLN A 174 -23.18 13.13 5.32
N GLU A 175 -24.48 13.29 5.58
CA GLU A 175 -25.50 12.28 5.31
C GLU A 175 -25.61 11.95 3.82
N HIS A 176 -25.52 12.96 2.95
CA HIS A 176 -25.59 12.77 1.51
C HIS A 176 -24.39 11.96 1.01
N ILE A 177 -23.19 12.24 1.53
CA ILE A 177 -21.97 11.51 1.20
C ILE A 177 -22.04 10.08 1.73
N TRP A 178 -22.48 9.89 2.98
CA TRP A 178 -22.69 8.57 3.58
C TRP A 178 -23.64 7.72 2.74
N LEU A 179 -24.80 8.28 2.39
CA LEU A 179 -25.80 7.60 1.55
C LEU A 179 -25.24 7.26 0.18
N PHE A 180 -24.42 8.11 -0.43
CA PHE A 180 -23.78 7.81 -1.71
C PHE A 180 -22.78 6.65 -1.61
N LEU A 181 -21.92 6.67 -0.58
CA LEU A 181 -20.93 5.63 -0.32
C LEU A 181 -21.58 4.25 -0.07
N GLU A 182 -22.75 4.24 0.54
CA GLU A 182 -23.51 3.04 0.86
C GLU A 182 -24.34 2.53 -0.34
N LYS A 183 -25.04 3.42 -1.07
CA LYS A 183 -25.93 3.04 -2.19
C LYS A 183 -25.23 2.58 -3.46
N SER A 184 -23.96 2.92 -3.64
CA SER A 184 -23.17 2.63 -4.85
C SER A 184 -22.88 1.14 -5.10
N VAL A 185 -23.53 0.22 -4.37
CA VAL A 185 -23.50 -1.23 -4.60
C VAL A 185 -24.33 -1.66 -5.83
N LEU A 186 -25.22 -0.83 -6.39
CA LEU A 186 -26.30 -1.32 -7.25
C LEU A 186 -26.33 -0.92 -8.73
N HIS A 187 -25.33 -0.25 -9.31
CA HIS A 187 -25.31 -0.05 -10.77
C HIS A 187 -23.94 -0.36 -11.37
N SER A 188 -23.86 -1.55 -11.97
CA SER A 188 -22.87 -1.94 -12.97
C SER A 188 -22.96 -0.99 -14.17
N VAL A 189 -22.07 0.00 -14.22
CA VAL A 189 -21.79 0.73 -15.47
C VAL A 189 -20.46 0.25 -16.02
N ASN A 190 -20.54 -0.20 -17.26
CA ASN A 190 -19.50 -0.78 -18.08
C ASN A 190 -18.53 0.32 -18.55
N ILE A 191 -17.28 0.37 -18.09
CA ILE A 191 -16.22 1.19 -18.71
C ILE A 191 -14.87 0.47 -18.62
N SER A 192 -14.36 0.05 -19.79
CA SER A 192 -13.09 -0.64 -20.02
C SER A 192 -11.89 0.31 -20.15
N VAL A 193 -11.70 1.26 -19.22
CA VAL A 193 -10.54 2.19 -19.28
C VAL A 193 -9.70 2.17 -18.00
N SER A 194 -10.29 1.86 -16.84
CA SER A 194 -9.59 1.94 -15.55
C SER A 194 -8.80 0.67 -15.18
N ILE A 195 -9.09 -0.46 -15.85
CA ILE A 195 -8.31 -1.70 -15.72
C ILE A 195 -6.89 -1.51 -16.25
N ASP A 196 -6.70 -0.77 -17.34
CA ASP A 196 -5.37 -0.55 -17.93
C ASP A 196 -4.48 0.33 -17.04
N ILE A 197 -5.05 1.31 -16.32
CA ILE A 197 -4.29 2.15 -15.39
C ILE A 197 -3.89 1.36 -14.13
N ALA A 198 -4.78 0.51 -13.62
CA ALA A 198 -4.50 -0.36 -12.48
C ALA A 198 -3.45 -1.44 -12.83
N ILE A 199 -3.55 -2.05 -14.02
CA ILE A 199 -2.55 -3.00 -14.54
C ILE A 199 -1.20 -2.29 -14.78
N ALA A 200 -1.19 -1.10 -15.38
CA ALA A 200 0.05 -0.35 -15.62
C ALA A 200 0.75 0.06 -14.32
N ASN A 201 0.00 0.45 -13.28
CA ASN A 201 0.55 0.76 -11.97
C ASN A 201 1.04 -0.49 -11.23
N TRP A 202 0.33 -1.62 -11.36
CA TRP A 202 0.77 -2.91 -10.80
C TRP A 202 2.04 -3.45 -11.48
N GLU A 203 2.16 -3.34 -12.81
CA GLU A 203 3.38 -3.72 -13.54
C GLU A 203 4.57 -2.80 -13.24
N ARG A 204 4.31 -1.52 -12.97
CA ARG A 204 5.34 -0.57 -12.51
C ARG A 204 5.85 -0.95 -11.11
N TYR A 205 4.93 -1.31 -10.20
CA TYR A 205 5.27 -1.75 -8.84
C TYR A 205 5.99 -3.11 -8.82
N LYS A 206 5.61 -4.04 -9.69
CA LYS A 206 6.29 -5.33 -9.88
C LYS A 206 7.74 -5.16 -10.37
N ARG A 207 8.01 -4.16 -11.22
CA ARG A 207 9.37 -3.80 -11.66
C ARG A 207 10.20 -3.23 -10.50
N GLU A 208 9.65 -2.33 -9.69
CA GLU A 208 10.36 -1.76 -8.54
C GLU A 208 10.68 -2.80 -7.46
N LEU A 209 9.77 -3.75 -7.20
CA LEU A 209 10.01 -4.87 -6.28
C LEU A 209 11.06 -5.87 -6.80
N SER A 210 11.12 -6.08 -8.12
CA SER A 210 12.18 -6.89 -8.73
C SER A 210 13.56 -6.27 -8.52
N TRP A 211 13.69 -4.95 -8.67
CA TRP A 211 14.95 -4.22 -8.41
C TRP A 211 15.38 -4.27 -6.93
N LEU A 212 14.43 -4.20 -6.00
CA LEU A 212 14.70 -4.36 -4.57
C LEU A 212 15.10 -5.81 -4.20
N GLY A 213 14.50 -6.81 -4.87
CA GLY A 213 14.91 -8.20 -4.73
C GLY A 213 16.34 -8.46 -5.22
N TYR A 214 16.73 -7.88 -6.36
CA TYR A 214 18.10 -8.01 -6.91
C TYR A 214 19.15 -7.33 -6.02
N THR A 215 18.87 -6.14 -5.49
CA THR A 215 19.80 -5.41 -4.60
C THR A 215 19.95 -6.05 -3.22
N VAL A 216 18.90 -6.72 -2.71
CA VAL A 216 18.98 -7.50 -1.47
C VAL A 216 19.74 -8.82 -1.69
N LEU A 217 19.56 -9.48 -2.84
CA LEU A 217 20.36 -10.67 -3.21
C LEU A 217 21.85 -10.30 -3.40
N GLU A 218 22.16 -9.15 -4.00
CA GLU A 218 23.53 -8.64 -4.18
C GLU A 218 24.22 -8.34 -2.84
N ARG A 219 23.48 -7.83 -1.85
CA ARG A 219 23.99 -7.60 -0.49
C ARG A 219 24.14 -8.87 0.34
N LEU A 220 23.32 -9.89 0.09
CA LEU A 220 23.39 -11.17 0.82
C LEU A 220 24.46 -12.13 0.24
N LEU A 221 24.77 -12.04 -1.05
CA LEU A 221 25.74 -12.93 -1.69
C LEU A 221 27.17 -12.38 -1.75
N GLY A 222 27.41 -11.11 -1.38
CA GLY A 222 28.74 -10.50 -1.45
C GLY A 222 29.24 -10.36 -2.89
N HIS A 223 30.15 -9.42 -3.11
CA HIS A 223 30.78 -9.18 -4.40
C HIS A 223 31.43 -10.47 -4.96
N GLY A 224 30.73 -11.18 -5.85
CA GLY A 224 31.27 -12.39 -6.46
C GLY A 224 30.46 -13.04 -7.58
N PHE A 225 29.18 -12.70 -7.78
CA PHE A 225 28.33 -13.38 -8.76
C PHE A 225 28.12 -12.65 -10.10
N ALA A 226 28.89 -11.58 -10.37
CA ALA A 226 28.72 -10.76 -11.57
C ALA A 226 29.68 -11.06 -12.73
N GLN A 227 30.44 -12.17 -12.70
CA GLN A 227 31.50 -12.39 -13.71
C GLN A 227 31.40 -13.64 -14.58
N ASN A 228 30.33 -14.45 -14.51
CA ASN A 228 30.22 -15.67 -15.34
C ASN A 228 28.84 -15.91 -15.99
N CYS A 229 28.21 -14.85 -16.50
CA CYS A 229 27.13 -15.00 -17.49
C CYS A 229 27.48 -14.17 -18.73
N SER A 230 28.49 -14.62 -19.45
CA SER A 230 28.78 -14.22 -20.83
C SER A 230 29.40 -15.42 -21.54
N LEU A 231 28.56 -16.39 -21.87
CA LEU A 231 28.72 -17.39 -22.93
C LEU A 231 27.34 -17.92 -23.30
#